data_AF-A0A497G1H4-F1
#
_entry.id   AF-A0A497G1H4-F1
#
_cell.length_a   1.000
_cell.length_b   1.000
_cell.length_c   1.000
_cell.angle_alpha   90.00
_cell.angle_beta   90.00
_cell.angle_gamma   90.00
#
_symmetry.space_group_name_H-M   'P 1'
#
loop_
_entity.id
_entity.type
_entity.pdbx_description
1 polymer ?
#
loop_
_entity_poly.entity_id
_entity_poly.type
_entity_poly.pdbx_seq_one_letter_code
_entity_poly.pdbx_strand_id
1 'polypeptide(L)' 'MNRRETSPVRKIPIQCRIPVDLDKRFRLKIAEKYGVRRGALEKALTEAIILWLKFHEKGGENERI' A
#
# COMPACT_ATOMS: atom_id res chain seq x y z
N MET A 1 28.95 -1.10 7.78
CA MET A 1 27.92 -2.15 7.62
C MET A 1 26.57 -1.57 8.02
N ASN A 2 25.70 -1.24 7.06
CA ASN A 2 24.36 -0.74 7.37
C ASN A 2 23.47 -1.93 7.76
N ARG A 3 23.18 -2.06 9.06
CA ARG A 3 22.14 -2.95 9.57
C ARG A 3 20.84 -2.48 8.90
N ARG A 4 20.29 -3.27 7.98
CA ARG A 4 18.93 -3.01 7.48
C ARG A 4 18.03 -3.21 8.69
N GLU A 5 17.54 -2.13 9.28
CA GLU A 5 16.44 -2.16 10.26
C GLU A 5 15.18 -2.62 9.53
N THR A 6 15.10 -3.92 9.24
CA THR A 6 13.84 -4.51 8.80
C THR A 6 12.95 -4.56 10.02
N SER A 7 12.01 -3.62 10.10
CA SER A 7 10.94 -3.66 11.09
C SER A 7 10.32 -5.06 11.09
N PRO A 8 10.04 -5.65 12.27
CA PRO A 8 9.46 -6.99 12.34
C PRO A 8 8.12 -7.02 11.61
N VAL A 9 8.00 -7.90 10.61
CA VAL A 9 6.75 -8.07 9.85
C VAL A 9 5.78 -8.86 10.71
N ARG A 10 4.61 -8.26 11.00
CA ARG A 10 3.49 -8.92 11.68
C ARG A 10 2.27 -8.85 10.77
N LYS A 11 1.45 -9.91 10.79
CA LYS A 11 0.16 -9.90 10.11
C LYS A 11 -0.81 -9.03 10.92
N ILE A 12 -1.25 -7.93 10.32
CA ILE A 12 -2.25 -7.03 10.89
C ILE A 12 -3.50 -7.14 10.01
N PRO A 13 -4.65 -7.61 10.55
CA PRO A 13 -5.88 -7.64 9.78
C PRO A 13 -6.36 -6.20 9.55
N ILE A 14 -6.67 -5.87 8.29
CA ILE A 14 -7.28 -4.59 7.91
C ILE A 14 -8.64 -4.91 7.29
N GLN A 15 -9.71 -4.41 7.91
CA GLN A 15 -11.08 -4.52 7.40
C GLN A 15 -11.59 -3.11 7.12
N CYS A 16 -12.02 -2.85 5.89
CA CYS A 16 -12.56 -1.56 5.48
C CYS A 16 -13.71 -1.73 4.49
N ARG A 17 -14.51 -0.68 4.33
CA ARG A 17 -15.54 -0.59 3.29
C ARG A 17 -15.00 0.29 2.17
N ILE A 18 -15.02 -0.23 0.94
CA ILE A 18 -14.67 0.52 -0.27
C ILE A 18 -15.72 0.24 -1.36
N PRO A 19 -15.89 1.15 -2.33
CA PRO A 19 -16.76 0.90 -3.47
C PRO A 19 -16.35 -0.37 -4.23
N VAL A 20 -17.34 -1.16 -4.67
CA VAL A 20 -17.11 -2.43 -5.36
C VAL A 20 -16.28 -2.25 -6.63
N ASP A 21 -16.54 -1.19 -7.40
CA ASP A 21 -15.79 -0.91 -8.63
C ASP A 21 -14.35 -0.51 -8.36
N LEU A 22 -14.06 0.08 -7.20
CA LEU A 22 -12.70 0.39 -6.79
C LEU A 22 -11.91 -0.88 -6.49
N ASP A 23 -12.49 -1.83 -5.74
CA ASP A 23 -11.87 -3.14 -5.47
C ASP A 23 -11.57 -3.89 -6.77
N LYS A 24 -12.55 -3.94 -7.69
CA LYS A 24 -12.38 -4.59 -9.01
C LYS A 24 -11.21 -3.99 -9.78
N ARG A 25 -11.20 -2.66 -9.93
CA ARG A 25 -10.13 -1.94 -10.64
C ARG A 25 -8.77 -2.16 -9.99
N PHE A 26 -8.71 -2.13 -8.67
CA PHE A 26 -7.48 -2.34 -7.92
C PHE A 26 -6.93 -3.76 -8.14
N ARG A 27 -7.78 -4.79 -8.02
CA ARG A 27 -7.39 -6.19 -8.25
C ARG A 27 -6.96 -6.48 -9.68
N LEU A 28 -7.62 -5.88 -10.67
CA LEU A 28 -7.20 -5.97 -12.07
C LEU A 28 -5.77 -5.42 -12.23
N LYS A 29 -5.49 -4.23 -11.68
CA LYS A 29 -4.14 -3.64 -11.72
C LYS A 29 -3.10 -4.47 -10.97
N ILE A 30 -3.49 -5.10 -9.87
CA ILE A 30 -2.61 -6.04 -9.14
C ILE A 30 -2.25 -7.23 -10.01
N ALA A 31 -3.24 -7.83 -10.69
CA ALA A 31 -3.03 -8.97 -11.58
C ALA A 31 -2.14 -8.58 -12.77
N GLU A 32 -2.34 -7.41 -13.38
CA GLU A 32 -1.48 -6.87 -14.44
C GLU A 32 -0.03 -6.68 -13.97
N LYS A 33 0.18 -6.12 -12.76
CA LYS A 33 1.53 -5.75 -12.26
C LYS A 33 2.32 -6.94 -11.70
N TYR A 34 1.66 -7.87 -11.02
CA TYR A 34 2.32 -8.94 -10.26
C TYR A 34 1.96 -10.36 -10.69
N GLY A 35 1.01 -10.51 -11.62
CA GLY A 35 0.42 -11.79 -11.97
C GLY A 35 -0.55 -12.33 -10.90
N VAL A 36 -1.13 -13.50 -11.17
CA VAL A 36 -2.05 -14.20 -10.28
C VAL A 36 -1.25 -15.05 -9.28
N ARG A 37 -0.70 -14.42 -8.24
CA ARG A 37 0.07 -15.11 -7.20
C ARG A 37 -0.41 -14.79 -5.79
N ARG A 38 -0.24 -15.77 -4.89
CA ARG A 38 -0.52 -15.61 -3.46
C ARG A 38 0.30 -14.44 -2.90
N GLY A 39 -0.35 -13.53 -2.19
CA GLY A 39 0.28 -12.34 -1.59
C GLY A 39 0.37 -11.11 -2.49
N ALA A 40 -0.09 -11.16 -3.75
CA ALA A 40 -0.07 -9.99 -4.63
C ALA A 40 -0.91 -8.81 -4.08
N LEU A 41 -2.07 -9.11 -3.49
CA LEU A 41 -2.92 -8.10 -2.84
C LEU A 41 -2.25 -7.47 -1.62
N GLU A 42 -1.67 -8.28 -0.74
CA GLU A 42 -0.97 -7.80 0.46
C GLU A 42 0.19 -6.87 0.09
N LYS A 43 0.98 -7.26 -0.91
CA LYS A 43 2.08 -6.46 -1.43
C LYS A 43 1.59 -5.12 -2.00
N ALA A 44 0.56 -5.15 -2.82
CA ALA A 44 0.00 -3.95 -3.42
C ALA A 44 -0.61 -3.00 -2.38
N LEU A 45 -1.32 -3.55 -1.38
CA LEU A 45 -1.88 -2.78 -0.28
C LEU A 45 -0.78 -2.12 0.56
N THR A 46 0.30 -2.87 0.85
CA THR A 46 1.49 -2.34 1.55
C THR A 46 2.12 -1.18 0.76
N GLU A 47 2.33 -1.35 -0.54
CA GLU A 47 2.86 -0.29 -1.40
C GLU A 47 1.94 0.94 -1.44
N ALA A 48 0.62 0.73 -1.53
CA ALA A 48 -0.36 1.82 -1.55
C ALA A 48 -0.37 2.62 -0.24
N ILE A 49 -0.32 1.95 0.91
CA ILE A 49 -0.24 2.60 2.23
C ILE A 49 1.05 3.41 2.36
N ILE A 50 2.20 2.85 1.95
CA ILE A 50 3.49 3.56 1.99
C ILE A 50 3.45 4.81 1.10
N LEU A 51 2.89 4.70 -0.11
CA LEU A 51 2.79 5.84 -1.03
C LEU A 51 1.87 6.93 -0.48
N TRP A 52 0.75 6.55 0.12
CA TRP A 52 -0.18 7.47 0.77
C TRP A 52 0.53 8.25 1.90
N LEU A 53 1.21 7.55 2.80
CA LEU A 53 1.96 8.18 3.89
C LEU A 53 3.02 9.14 3.35
N LYS A 54 3.84 8.71 2.38
CA LYS A 54 4.87 9.56 1.77
C LYS A 54 4.32 10.81 1.10
N PHE A 55 3.16 10.70 0.46
CA PHE A 55 2.51 11.83 -0.19
C PHE A 55 2.11 12.89 0.85
N HIS A 56 1.57 12.46 1.99
CA HIS A 56 1.13 13.37 3.05
C HIS A 56 2.24 13.85 3.98
N GLU A 57 3.30 13.06 4.19
CA GLU A 57 4.50 13.49 4.92
C GLU A 57 5.24 14.59 4.16
N LYS A 58 5.33 14.47 2.82
CA LYS A 58 5.89 15.54 1.97
C LYS A 58 4.96 16.74 1.80
N GLY A 59 3.65 16.55 1.96
CA GLY A 59 2.65 17.62 1.94
C GLY A 59 2.62 18.48 3.20
N GLY A 60 3.20 18.02 4.31
CA GLY A 60 3.25 18.75 5.58
C GLY A 60 4.21 19.96 5.62
N GLU A 61 5.03 20.16 4.58
CA GLU A 61 5.93 21.32 4.48
C GLU A 61 5.35 22.50 3.68
N ASN A 62 4.21 22.34 2.98
CA ASN A 62 3.70 23.36 2.05
C ASN A 62 2.27 23.87 2.31
N GLU A 63 1.62 23.50 3.42
CA GLU A 63 0.33 24.11 3.80
C GLU A 63 0.54 25.25 4.81
N ARG A 64 1.24 26.28 4.35
CA ARG A 64 1.12 27.66 4.84
C ARG A 64 0.77 28.54 3.63
N ILE A 65 -0.50 28.55 3.24
CA ILE A 65 -1.06 29.59 2.37
C ILE A 65 -2.42 29.97 2.96
#